data_AF-A0A7J5WPA9-F1
#
_entry.id   AF-A0A7J5WPA9-F1
#
_cell.length_a   1.000
_cell.length_b   1.000
_cell.length_c   1.000
_cell.angle_alpha   90.00
_cell.angle_beta   90.00
_cell.angle_gamma   90.00
#
_symmetry.space_group_name_H-M   'P 1'
#
loop_
_entity.id
_entity.type
_entity.pdbx_description
1 polymer ?
#
loop_
_entity_poly.entity_id
_entity_poly.type
_entity_poly.pdbx_seq_one_letter_code
_entity_poly.pdbx_strand_id
1 'polypeptide(L)'
;MTNIVNNGTNSLIITGSFPIANLQNLNQQGTLLRYSRPLYQPLTKSSWGLTKTQGDSAIRANVVRSGFDVHGAGVKVGVLSDSYNTLPNNPALADVQNGDLPGVGNPNGNITPVDVIQDFPLGARTDEGRAMLQIIHDIAPKSTLAFRTGFISAGDFAEGIRSMATAGCKVIVDDITYITEPFYKDGVIAKAVDEVVANGITYVSAAGNYGSKAYESTFVPGAAPAGMTGQAHVFGSGKVFQKLSLAPGNYTIVLQWDD
;
A
#
# COMPACT_ATOMS: atom_id res chain seq x y z
N MET A 1 18.21 11.75 18.30
CA MET A 1 17.39 11.32 17.15
C MET A 1 17.80 12.14 15.95
N THR A 2 17.81 11.57 14.75
CA THR A 2 18.11 12.23 13.47
C THR A 2 17.02 11.87 12.46
N ASN A 3 17.00 12.49 11.27
CA ASN A 3 16.03 12.18 10.19
C ASN A 3 14.56 12.18 10.66
N ILE A 4 14.09 13.31 11.19
CA ILE A 4 12.72 13.42 11.70
C ILE A 4 11.73 13.25 10.53
N VAL A 5 10.78 12.34 10.68
CA VAL A 5 9.71 12.07 9.74
C VAL A 5 8.48 12.91 10.14
N ASN A 6 7.86 13.57 9.16
CA ASN A 6 6.66 14.36 9.39
C ASN A 6 5.50 13.46 9.87
N ASN A 7 4.93 13.78 11.03
CA ASN A 7 3.80 13.05 11.64
C ASN A 7 2.45 13.78 11.45
N GLY A 8 2.34 14.69 10.49
CA GLY A 8 1.17 15.53 10.28
C GLY A 8 1.01 16.59 11.37
N THR A 9 -0.23 16.97 11.69
CA THR A 9 -0.55 17.99 12.70
C THR A 9 -0.32 17.54 14.16
N ASN A 10 0.14 16.30 14.37
CA ASN A 10 0.30 15.73 15.71
C ASN A 10 1.61 16.19 16.36
N SER A 11 1.50 17.06 17.37
CA SER A 11 2.64 17.64 18.09
C SER A 11 3.23 16.74 19.19
N LEU A 12 2.59 15.61 19.50
CA LEU A 12 2.98 14.72 20.60
C LEU A 12 3.75 13.47 20.14
N ILE A 13 4.00 13.34 18.83
CA ILE A 13 4.72 12.19 18.25
C ILE A 13 5.94 12.69 17.49
N ILE A 14 7.10 12.14 17.82
CA ILE A 14 8.35 12.39 17.09
C ILE A 14 8.81 11.07 16.50
N THR A 15 8.91 11.02 15.17
CA THR A 15 9.37 9.85 14.42
C THR A 15 10.71 10.19 13.80
N GLY A 16 11.69 9.29 13.87
CA GLY A 16 12.98 9.50 13.23
C GLY A 16 13.95 8.37 13.51
N SER A 17 15.15 8.49 12.95
CA SER A 17 16.24 7.54 13.19
C SER A 17 16.83 7.71 14.59
N PHE A 18 17.05 6.60 15.27
CA PHE A 18 17.72 6.56 16.57
C PHE A 18 18.81 5.48 16.58
N PRO A 19 20.05 5.78 17.01
CA PRO A 19 21.11 4.78 17.01
C PRO A 19 20.76 3.58 17.89
N ILE A 20 20.86 2.37 17.32
CA ILE A 20 20.53 1.11 18.02
C ILE A 20 21.32 0.98 19.33
N ALA A 21 22.62 1.32 19.29
CA ALA A 21 23.50 1.27 20.46
C ALA A 21 23.01 2.13 21.64
N ASN A 22 22.18 3.13 21.38
CA ASN A 22 21.72 4.08 22.39
C ASN A 22 20.28 3.79 22.85
N LEU A 23 19.60 2.76 22.34
CA LEU A 23 18.18 2.51 22.61
C LEU A 23 17.85 2.44 24.10
N GLN A 24 18.75 1.90 24.92
CA GLN A 24 18.55 1.81 26.37
C GLN A 24 18.46 3.18 27.06
N ASN A 25 19.01 4.24 26.46
CA ASN A 25 18.91 5.60 27.00
C ASN A 25 17.47 6.13 26.97
N LEU A 26 16.61 5.59 26.10
CA LEU A 26 15.20 5.96 26.05
C LEU A 26 14.45 5.54 27.32
N ASN A 27 14.88 4.44 27.97
CA ASN A 27 14.27 3.97 29.22
C ASN A 27 14.48 4.96 30.38
N GLN A 28 15.48 5.84 30.27
CA GLN A 28 15.77 6.85 31.29
C GLN A 28 14.90 8.11 31.15
N GLN A 29 14.13 8.24 30.05
CA GLN A 29 13.33 9.44 29.76
C GLN A 29 11.87 9.33 30.22
N GLY A 30 11.60 8.61 31.32
CA GLY A 30 10.23 8.24 31.74
C GLY A 30 9.28 9.39 32.06
N THR A 31 9.76 10.62 32.19
CA THR A 31 8.93 11.83 32.39
C THR A 31 8.57 12.54 31.08
N LEU A 32 9.31 12.30 29.99
CA LEU A 32 9.13 12.95 28.69
C LEU A 32 8.66 11.97 27.60
N LEU A 33 9.00 10.68 27.75
CA LEU A 33 8.76 9.63 26.77
C LEU A 33 7.75 8.63 27.32
N ARG A 34 6.55 8.62 26.75
CA ARG A 34 5.48 7.67 27.14
C ARG A 34 5.76 6.25 26.63
N TYR A 35 6.26 6.13 25.40
CA TYR A 35 6.72 4.89 24.80
C TYR A 35 7.58 5.19 23.56
N SER A 36 8.35 4.21 23.09
CA SER A 36 9.01 4.22 21.79
C SER A 36 8.77 2.90 21.06
N ARG A 37 8.76 2.93 19.73
CA ARG A 37 8.58 1.73 18.88
C ARG A 37 9.30 1.88 17.54
N PRO A 38 9.73 0.79 16.89
CA PRO A 38 10.17 0.82 15.49
C PRO A 38 9.01 1.25 14.57
N LEU A 39 9.34 1.94 13.47
CA LEU A 39 8.41 2.20 12.37
C LEU A 39 8.38 0.97 11.45
N TYR A 40 7.25 0.28 11.38
CA TYR A 40 7.11 -0.90 10.53
C TYR A 40 6.71 -0.52 9.10
N GLN A 41 7.28 -1.25 8.15
CA GLN A 41 7.06 -1.11 6.72
C GLN A 41 6.12 -2.26 6.23
N PRO A 42 5.25 -2.04 5.22
CA PRO A 42 4.37 -3.11 4.69
C PRO A 42 5.16 -4.21 3.94
N LEU A 43 4.58 -5.40 3.82
CA LEU A 43 5.16 -6.60 3.17
C LEU A 43 4.58 -6.83 1.78
N THR A 44 5.43 -7.20 0.82
CA THR A 44 5.13 -7.35 -0.61
C THR A 44 5.86 -8.58 -1.19
N LYS A 45 5.27 -9.24 -2.20
CA LYS A 45 5.85 -10.43 -2.89
C LYS A 45 5.80 -10.20 -4.40
N SER A 46 6.89 -9.68 -4.96
CA SER A 46 7.02 -9.45 -6.40
C SER A 46 7.37 -10.73 -7.17
N SER A 47 6.71 -10.95 -8.31
CA SER A 47 7.08 -11.96 -9.33
C SER A 47 7.54 -11.25 -10.60
N TRP A 48 8.61 -11.76 -11.19
CA TRP A 48 9.46 -11.15 -12.23
C TRP A 48 8.98 -11.38 -13.68
N GLY A 49 9.46 -10.56 -14.63
CA GLY A 49 9.19 -10.64 -16.08
C GLY A 49 10.36 -11.14 -16.97
N LEU A 50 9.98 -11.95 -17.97
CA LEU A 50 10.51 -12.23 -19.33
C LEU A 50 9.38 -12.87 -20.20
N THR A 51 8.14 -12.78 -19.73
CA THR A 51 6.97 -13.55 -20.16
C THR A 51 5.74 -12.72 -19.87
N LYS A 52 4.75 -12.72 -20.78
CA LYS A 52 3.43 -12.16 -20.49
C LYS A 52 2.87 -12.76 -19.19
N THR A 53 2.37 -11.91 -18.30
CA THR A 53 1.69 -12.33 -17.08
C THR A 53 0.61 -13.37 -17.37
N GLN A 54 0.53 -14.43 -16.56
CA GLN A 54 -0.53 -15.43 -16.68
C GLN A 54 -1.92 -14.82 -16.43
N GLY A 55 -1.97 -13.65 -15.77
CA GLY A 55 -3.18 -12.84 -15.63
C GLY A 55 -3.78 -12.45 -16.98
N ASP A 56 -2.96 -12.17 -18.00
CA ASP A 56 -3.40 -11.75 -19.34
C ASP A 56 -4.28 -12.81 -20.01
N SER A 57 -3.85 -14.08 -19.91
CA SER A 57 -4.61 -15.23 -20.40
C SER A 57 -5.82 -15.52 -19.52
N ALA A 58 -5.67 -15.42 -18.19
CA ALA A 58 -6.74 -15.70 -17.24
C ALA A 58 -7.96 -14.78 -17.43
N ILE A 59 -7.73 -13.49 -17.69
CA ILE A 59 -8.80 -12.53 -17.98
C ILE A 59 -9.15 -12.46 -19.49
N ARG A 60 -8.53 -13.31 -20.31
CA ARG A 60 -8.70 -13.37 -21.77
C ARG A 60 -8.39 -12.05 -22.48
N ALA A 61 -7.52 -11.22 -21.91
CA ALA A 61 -7.17 -9.93 -22.52
C ALA A 61 -6.43 -10.13 -23.85
N ASN A 62 -5.66 -11.21 -24.01
CA ASN A 62 -5.08 -11.61 -25.29
C ASN A 62 -6.15 -11.79 -26.41
N VAL A 63 -7.31 -12.35 -26.09
CA VAL A 63 -8.42 -12.53 -27.04
C VAL A 63 -9.05 -11.19 -27.35
N VAL A 64 -9.24 -10.33 -26.35
CA VAL A 64 -9.79 -8.98 -26.55
C VAL A 64 -8.90 -8.14 -27.46
N ARG A 65 -7.58 -8.13 -27.21
CA ARG A 65 -6.61 -7.43 -28.07
C ARG A 65 -6.67 -7.93 -29.51
N SER A 66 -6.69 -9.25 -29.70
CA SER A 66 -6.68 -9.85 -31.04
C SER A 66 -8.01 -9.68 -31.78
N GLY A 67 -9.14 -9.73 -31.06
CA GLY A 67 -10.48 -9.68 -31.64
C GLY A 67 -10.98 -8.26 -31.92
N PHE A 68 -10.54 -7.27 -31.15
CA PHE A 68 -11.04 -5.89 -31.23
C PHE A 68 -9.97 -4.85 -31.54
N ASP A 69 -8.69 -5.25 -31.64
CA ASP A 69 -7.54 -4.36 -31.86
C ASP A 69 -7.44 -3.20 -30.84
N VAL A 70 -7.85 -3.46 -29.60
CA VAL A 70 -7.77 -2.51 -28.48
C VAL A 70 -6.60 -2.83 -27.58
N HIS A 71 -5.70 -1.87 -27.37
CA HIS A 71 -4.46 -2.09 -26.61
C HIS A 71 -4.27 -1.11 -25.44
N GLY A 72 -5.32 -0.39 -25.06
CA GLY A 72 -5.32 0.59 -23.96
C GLY A 72 -4.95 2.03 -24.36
N ALA A 73 -4.80 2.31 -25.65
CA ALA A 73 -4.49 3.66 -26.14
C ALA A 73 -5.50 4.71 -25.63
N GLY A 74 -4.99 5.85 -25.16
CA GLY A 74 -5.80 6.94 -24.63
C GLY A 74 -6.32 6.73 -23.20
N VAL A 75 -5.93 5.64 -22.54
CA VAL A 75 -6.19 5.39 -21.12
C VAL A 75 -4.86 5.47 -20.36
N LYS A 76 -4.75 6.45 -19.45
CA LYS A 76 -3.63 6.52 -18.51
C LYS A 76 -3.98 5.74 -17.25
N VAL A 77 -3.12 4.80 -16.86
CA VAL A 77 -3.30 3.94 -15.68
C VAL A 77 -2.26 4.30 -14.62
N GLY A 78 -2.71 4.67 -13.43
CA GLY A 78 -1.88 5.01 -12.28
C GLY A 78 -1.77 3.84 -11.31
N VAL A 79 -0.56 3.59 -10.80
CA VAL A 79 -0.29 2.61 -9.74
C VAL A 79 0.19 3.32 -8.48
N LEU A 80 -0.48 3.04 -7.36
CA LEU A 80 -0.07 3.41 -6.01
C LEU A 80 0.40 2.15 -5.26
N SER A 81 1.69 2.06 -4.95
CA SER A 81 2.28 0.89 -4.26
C SER A 81 3.55 1.32 -3.49
N ASP A 82 4.45 0.40 -3.17
CA ASP A 82 5.64 0.67 -2.36
C ASP A 82 6.63 1.57 -3.07
N SER A 83 7.13 1.16 -4.23
CA SER A 83 8.14 1.85 -5.01
C SER A 83 8.15 1.40 -6.48
N TYR A 84 8.90 2.14 -7.29
CA TYR A 84 9.09 1.87 -8.71
C TYR A 84 10.52 1.43 -9.02
N ASN A 85 11.53 2.20 -8.63
CA ASN A 85 12.90 1.93 -9.06
C ASN A 85 13.91 2.34 -7.99
N THR A 86 13.68 1.86 -6.78
CA THR A 86 14.50 2.17 -5.61
C THR A 86 15.59 1.11 -5.35
N LEU A 87 15.49 -0.05 -6.00
CA LEU A 87 16.52 -1.08 -5.98
C LEU A 87 17.78 -0.64 -6.75
N PRO A 88 18.97 -1.13 -6.35
CA PRO A 88 20.21 -0.80 -7.05
C PRO A 88 20.21 -1.33 -8.50
N ASN A 89 21.07 -0.75 -9.33
CA ASN A 89 21.29 -1.12 -10.74
C ASN A 89 20.13 -0.79 -11.70
N ASN A 90 19.17 0.05 -11.30
CA ASN A 90 18.11 0.57 -12.18
C ASN A 90 17.34 -0.54 -12.91
N PRO A 91 16.66 -1.45 -12.19
CA PRO A 91 15.91 -2.54 -12.81
C PRO A 91 14.81 -2.04 -13.77
N ALA A 92 14.23 -0.85 -13.54
CA ALA A 92 13.27 -0.28 -14.49
C ALA A 92 13.84 -0.09 -15.90
N LEU A 93 15.11 0.32 -16.03
CA LEU A 93 15.75 0.42 -17.35
C LEU A 93 15.91 -0.96 -18.00
N ALA A 94 16.27 -1.98 -17.23
CA ALA A 94 16.37 -3.35 -17.75
C ALA A 94 15.00 -3.85 -18.26
N ASP A 95 13.93 -3.58 -17.52
CA ASP A 95 12.56 -3.93 -17.94
C ASP A 95 12.13 -3.18 -19.21
N VAL A 96 12.51 -1.90 -19.35
CA VAL A 96 12.28 -1.15 -20.59
C VAL A 96 13.02 -1.81 -21.76
N GLN A 97 14.30 -2.16 -21.57
CA GLN A 97 15.11 -2.81 -22.61
C GLN A 97 14.59 -4.20 -22.99
N ASN A 98 13.97 -4.91 -22.04
CA ASN A 98 13.34 -6.22 -22.28
C ASN A 98 11.92 -6.10 -22.88
N GLY A 99 11.32 -4.91 -22.84
CA GLY A 99 9.97 -4.68 -23.33
C GLY A 99 8.85 -4.87 -22.30
N ASP A 100 9.20 -5.12 -21.04
CA ASP A 100 8.28 -5.34 -19.91
C ASP A 100 7.74 -4.03 -19.32
N LEU A 101 8.40 -2.90 -19.58
CA LEU A 101 7.91 -1.56 -19.27
C LEU A 101 8.01 -0.63 -20.49
N PRO A 102 7.13 0.38 -20.60
CA PRO A 102 7.26 1.38 -21.65
C PRO A 102 8.37 2.38 -21.29
N GLY A 103 9.10 2.85 -22.31
CA GLY A 103 10.19 3.79 -22.13
C GLY A 103 11.15 3.84 -23.31
N VAL A 104 12.08 4.80 -23.26
CA VAL A 104 13.08 4.99 -24.33
C VAL A 104 13.91 3.72 -24.49
N GLY A 105 13.93 3.17 -25.70
CA GLY A 105 14.64 1.91 -26.01
C GLY A 105 13.78 0.65 -25.88
N ASN A 106 12.49 0.76 -25.58
CA ASN A 106 11.57 -0.39 -25.60
C ASN A 106 11.52 -1.02 -27.01
N PRO A 107 11.79 -2.33 -27.16
CA PRO A 107 11.91 -3.00 -28.46
C PRO A 107 10.59 -3.11 -29.23
N ASN A 108 9.45 -2.94 -28.56
CA ASN A 108 8.10 -3.06 -29.13
C ASN A 108 7.52 -1.69 -29.55
N GLY A 109 8.33 -0.62 -29.48
CA GLY A 109 7.92 0.74 -29.86
C GLY A 109 7.04 1.44 -28.83
N ASN A 110 6.89 0.90 -27.62
CA ASN A 110 6.19 1.55 -26.50
C ASN A 110 7.14 2.52 -25.79
N ILE A 111 7.44 3.65 -26.44
CA ILE A 111 8.57 4.51 -26.06
C ILE A 111 8.26 5.59 -25.02
N THR A 112 6.99 5.72 -24.59
CA THR A 112 6.58 6.71 -23.58
C THR A 112 6.94 6.20 -22.18
N PRO A 113 7.88 6.84 -21.45
CA PRO A 113 8.26 6.38 -20.11
C PRO A 113 7.08 6.43 -19.13
N VAL A 114 7.15 5.61 -18.07
CA VAL A 114 6.28 5.74 -16.90
C VAL A 114 6.42 7.14 -16.30
N ASP A 115 5.29 7.80 -16.06
CA ASP A 115 5.23 9.09 -15.35
C ASP A 115 5.36 8.87 -13.84
N VAL A 116 6.58 8.98 -13.33
CA VAL A 116 6.87 8.77 -11.90
C VAL A 116 6.65 10.09 -11.16
N ILE A 117 5.45 10.23 -10.57
CA ILE A 117 5.06 11.41 -9.78
C ILE A 117 5.91 11.50 -8.51
N GLN A 118 6.09 10.37 -7.82
CA GLN A 118 6.93 10.27 -6.64
C GLN A 118 7.31 8.81 -6.37
N ASP A 119 8.60 8.51 -6.36
CA ASP A 119 9.09 7.21 -5.87
C ASP A 119 9.29 7.23 -4.35
N PHE A 120 9.48 6.06 -3.72
CA PHE A 120 9.66 5.98 -2.28
C PHE A 120 10.93 6.70 -1.82
N PRO A 121 10.83 7.73 -0.96
CA PRO A 121 11.97 8.60 -0.68
C PRO A 121 12.87 8.11 0.46
N LEU A 122 12.49 7.06 1.20
CA LEU A 122 13.18 6.63 2.43
C LEU A 122 14.01 5.35 2.23
N GLY A 123 14.67 5.22 1.08
CA GLY A 123 15.59 4.13 0.75
C GLY A 123 14.98 3.07 -0.17
N ALA A 124 15.69 1.94 -0.28
CA ALA A 124 15.28 0.84 -1.15
C ALA A 124 14.04 0.11 -0.61
N ARG A 125 13.18 -0.27 -1.55
CA ARG A 125 11.96 -1.04 -1.36
C ARG A 125 11.91 -2.18 -2.36
N THR A 126 10.80 -2.89 -2.44
CA THR A 126 10.74 -4.11 -3.26
C THR A 126 10.46 -3.84 -4.73
N ASP A 127 10.05 -2.60 -5.06
CA ASP A 127 9.58 -2.21 -6.38
C ASP A 127 8.38 -3.05 -6.83
N GLU A 128 7.44 -3.34 -5.92
CA GLU A 128 6.19 -4.04 -6.21
C GLU A 128 5.31 -3.20 -7.15
N GLY A 129 5.33 -1.87 -6.98
CA GLY A 129 4.68 -0.95 -7.91
C GLY A 129 5.18 -1.06 -9.34
N ARG A 130 6.48 -1.30 -9.54
CA ARG A 130 7.04 -1.59 -10.87
C ARG A 130 6.53 -2.92 -11.42
N ALA A 131 6.44 -3.96 -10.60
CA ALA A 131 5.88 -5.24 -11.03
C ALA A 131 4.39 -5.12 -11.42
N MET A 132 3.59 -4.32 -10.69
CA MET A 132 2.21 -4.02 -11.08
C MET A 132 2.13 -3.31 -12.44
N LEU A 133 3.04 -2.36 -12.69
CA LEU A 133 3.10 -1.65 -13.97
C LEU A 133 3.46 -2.57 -15.14
N GLN A 134 4.34 -3.56 -14.93
CA GLN A 134 4.63 -4.60 -15.93
C GLN A 134 3.37 -5.40 -16.29
N ILE A 135 2.58 -5.81 -15.29
CA ILE A 135 1.31 -6.54 -15.52
C ILE A 135 0.34 -5.70 -16.36
N ILE A 136 0.21 -4.41 -16.04
CA ILE A 136 -0.64 -3.50 -16.81
C ILE A 136 -0.09 -3.35 -18.24
N HIS A 137 1.23 -3.25 -18.41
CA HIS A 137 1.86 -3.15 -19.73
C HIS A 137 1.61 -4.38 -20.61
N ASP A 138 1.67 -5.59 -20.04
CA ASP A 138 1.37 -6.84 -20.75
C ASP A 138 -0.08 -6.90 -21.27
N ILE A 139 -1.01 -6.37 -20.47
CA ILE A 139 -2.46 -6.38 -20.74
C ILE A 139 -2.84 -5.26 -21.72
N ALA A 140 -2.30 -4.06 -21.50
CA ALA A 140 -2.66 -2.82 -22.18
C ALA A 140 -1.39 -2.06 -22.63
N PRO A 141 -0.63 -2.60 -23.60
CA PRO A 141 0.71 -2.11 -23.94
C PRO A 141 0.74 -0.69 -24.53
N LYS A 142 -0.40 -0.17 -25.00
CA LYS A 142 -0.53 1.20 -25.52
C LYS A 142 -1.13 2.19 -24.52
N SER A 143 -1.40 1.76 -23.28
CA SER A 143 -1.73 2.68 -22.19
C SER A 143 -0.50 3.51 -21.80
N THR A 144 -0.73 4.74 -21.34
CA THR A 144 0.31 5.49 -20.64
C THR A 144 0.23 5.16 -19.16
N LEU A 145 1.38 5.11 -18.50
CA LEU A 145 1.47 4.63 -17.13
C LEU A 145 1.95 5.73 -16.20
N ALA A 146 1.47 5.71 -14.95
CA ALA A 146 1.95 6.58 -13.89
C ALA A 146 2.24 5.79 -12.63
N PHE A 147 3.25 6.23 -11.88
CA PHE A 147 3.57 5.68 -10.58
C PHE A 147 3.61 6.75 -9.50
N ARG A 148 3.14 6.39 -8.31
CA ARG A 148 3.43 7.14 -7.09
C ARG A 148 3.49 6.17 -5.92
N THR A 149 4.42 6.39 -5.00
CA THR A 149 4.39 5.67 -3.72
C THR A 149 3.14 6.06 -2.92
N GLY A 150 2.51 5.09 -2.27
CA GLY A 150 1.47 5.33 -1.26
C GLY A 150 1.93 4.93 0.14
N PHE A 151 3.24 4.69 0.34
CA PHE A 151 3.81 4.04 1.54
C PHE A 151 4.35 5.01 2.60
N ILE A 152 4.04 6.30 2.51
CA ILE A 152 4.56 7.32 3.45
C ILE A 152 3.62 7.48 4.65
N SER A 153 2.35 7.81 4.41
CA SER A 153 1.31 7.92 5.44
C SER A 153 -0.08 7.89 4.80
N ALA A 154 -1.15 7.66 5.58
CA ALA A 154 -2.51 7.67 5.05
C ALA A 154 -2.89 9.00 4.39
N GLY A 155 -2.48 10.12 4.98
CA GLY A 155 -2.69 11.45 4.39
C GLY A 155 -1.90 11.67 3.10
N ASP A 156 -0.64 11.22 3.06
CA ASP A 156 0.17 11.27 1.83
C ASP A 156 -0.41 10.37 0.73
N PHE A 157 -0.92 9.19 1.09
CA PHE A 157 -1.59 8.30 0.14
C PHE A 157 -2.85 8.94 -0.43
N ALA A 158 -3.67 9.59 0.40
CA ALA A 158 -4.83 10.36 -0.05
C ALA A 158 -4.45 11.49 -1.04
N GLU A 159 -3.37 12.25 -0.76
CA GLU A 159 -2.82 13.22 -1.73
C GLU A 159 -2.30 12.55 -3.00
N GLY A 160 -1.75 11.34 -2.87
CA GLY A 160 -1.29 10.55 -4.00
C GLY A 160 -2.41 10.15 -4.95
N ILE A 161 -3.57 9.78 -4.41
CA ILE A 161 -4.79 9.48 -5.19
C ILE A 161 -5.22 10.73 -5.98
N ARG A 162 -5.29 11.90 -5.33
CA ARG A 162 -5.59 13.18 -6.00
C ARG A 162 -4.55 13.58 -7.05
N SER A 163 -3.27 13.32 -6.78
CA SER A 163 -2.17 13.62 -7.70
C SER A 163 -2.26 12.75 -8.96
N MET A 164 -2.65 11.48 -8.83
CA MET A 164 -2.90 10.59 -9.98
C MET A 164 -4.04 11.11 -10.85
N ALA A 165 -5.14 11.57 -10.24
CA ALA A 165 -6.23 12.20 -10.96
C ALA A 165 -5.78 13.46 -11.72
N THR A 166 -5.01 14.32 -11.04
CA THR A 166 -4.44 15.54 -11.64
C THR A 166 -3.47 15.23 -12.79
N ALA A 167 -2.73 14.12 -12.68
CA ALA A 167 -1.86 13.62 -13.74
C ALA A 167 -2.63 13.02 -14.94
N GLY A 168 -3.96 13.00 -14.90
CA GLY A 168 -4.84 12.54 -15.98
C GLY A 168 -5.06 11.03 -16.02
N CYS A 169 -4.79 10.31 -14.91
CA CYS A 169 -5.11 8.90 -14.81
C CYS A 169 -6.64 8.69 -14.89
N LYS A 170 -7.06 7.76 -15.74
CA LYS A 170 -8.48 7.34 -15.87
C LYS A 170 -8.79 6.09 -15.07
N VAL A 171 -7.74 5.31 -14.78
CA VAL A 171 -7.78 4.15 -13.90
C VAL A 171 -6.68 4.33 -12.87
N ILE A 172 -6.99 4.15 -11.60
CA ILE A 172 -6.02 4.12 -10.50
C ILE A 172 -6.15 2.77 -9.81
N VAL A 173 -5.02 2.13 -9.54
CA VAL A 173 -4.97 0.88 -8.80
C VAL A 173 -4.00 0.97 -7.63
N ASP A 174 -4.34 0.32 -6.53
CA ASP A 174 -3.45 0.17 -5.38
C ASP A 174 -3.48 -1.25 -4.79
N ASP A 175 -2.41 -1.57 -4.08
CA ASP A 175 -2.24 -2.81 -3.30
C ASP A 175 -2.07 -2.52 -1.79
N ILE A 176 -2.54 -1.36 -1.32
CA ILE A 176 -2.15 -0.79 -0.04
C ILE A 176 -3.28 -0.94 0.98
N THR A 177 -2.94 -1.49 2.15
CA THR A 177 -3.84 -1.47 3.30
C THR A 177 -3.25 -0.67 4.45
N TYR A 178 -3.89 0.46 4.79
CA TYR A 178 -3.64 1.18 6.04
C TYR A 178 -4.56 0.63 7.14
N ILE A 179 -4.08 -0.38 7.89
CA ILE A 179 -4.85 -1.04 8.95
C ILE A 179 -5.29 -0.09 10.09
N THR A 180 -4.75 1.13 10.14
CA THR A 180 -5.11 2.17 11.11
C THR A 180 -6.19 3.12 10.61
N GLU A 181 -6.62 3.03 9.35
CA GLU A 181 -7.80 3.75 8.88
C GLU A 181 -9.08 3.15 9.49
N PRO A 182 -10.16 3.92 9.63
CA PRO A 182 -11.39 3.42 10.20
C PRO A 182 -12.03 2.33 9.31
N PHE A 183 -12.56 1.27 9.94
CA PHE A 183 -13.23 0.16 9.24
C PHE A 183 -14.72 0.44 9.00
N TYR A 184 -15.35 1.14 9.95
CA TYR A 184 -16.81 1.34 9.99
C TYR A 184 -17.24 2.75 9.54
N LYS A 185 -16.31 3.57 9.05
CA LYS A 185 -16.59 4.90 8.49
C LYS A 185 -15.50 5.32 7.53
N ASP A 186 -15.78 6.31 6.70
CA ASP A 186 -14.80 6.78 5.72
C ASP A 186 -13.64 7.53 6.38
N GLY A 187 -12.44 6.96 6.20
CA GLY A 187 -11.16 7.60 6.47
C GLY A 187 -10.77 8.63 5.42
N VAL A 188 -9.57 9.20 5.55
CA VAL A 188 -9.08 10.21 4.60
C VAL A 188 -8.78 9.62 3.23
N ILE A 189 -8.38 8.34 3.19
CA ILE A 189 -8.13 7.60 1.95
C ILE A 189 -9.45 7.32 1.23
N ALA A 190 -10.46 6.80 1.94
CA ALA A 190 -11.78 6.53 1.36
C ALA A 190 -12.39 7.79 0.72
N LYS A 191 -12.32 8.93 1.43
CA LYS A 191 -12.78 10.22 0.88
C LYS A 191 -12.02 10.66 -0.37
N ALA A 192 -10.70 10.44 -0.42
CA ALA A 192 -9.92 10.75 -1.62
C ALA A 192 -10.31 9.84 -2.80
N VAL A 193 -10.65 8.58 -2.53
CA VAL A 193 -11.21 7.67 -3.54
C VAL A 193 -12.56 8.19 -4.04
N ASP A 194 -13.47 8.58 -3.14
CA ASP A 194 -14.78 9.13 -3.51
C ASP A 194 -14.63 10.38 -4.39
N GLU A 195 -13.71 11.28 -4.06
CA GLU A 195 -13.40 12.49 -4.83
C GLU A 195 -13.00 12.16 -6.27
N VAL A 196 -12.09 11.21 -6.48
CA VAL A 196 -11.60 10.88 -7.83
C VAL A 196 -12.64 10.06 -8.62
N VAL A 197 -13.38 9.17 -7.95
CA VAL A 197 -14.46 8.39 -8.56
C VAL A 197 -15.60 9.30 -9.02
N ALA A 198 -15.95 10.31 -8.22
CA ALA A 198 -16.93 11.33 -8.61
C ALA A 198 -16.51 12.12 -9.87
N ASN A 199 -15.20 12.19 -10.15
CA ASN A 199 -14.65 12.79 -11.37
C ASN A 199 -14.53 11.80 -12.55
N GLY A 200 -15.13 10.61 -12.45
CA GLY A 200 -15.18 9.62 -13.52
C GLY A 200 -13.94 8.72 -13.62
N ILE A 201 -13.09 8.72 -12.59
CA ILE A 201 -11.92 7.83 -12.53
C ILE A 201 -12.36 6.48 -11.97
N THR A 202 -11.90 5.39 -12.61
CA THR A 202 -12.07 4.04 -12.04
C THR A 202 -10.99 3.80 -11.00
N TYR A 203 -11.38 3.44 -9.79
CA TYR A 203 -10.45 3.13 -8.70
C TYR A 203 -10.60 1.66 -8.29
N VAL A 204 -9.49 0.92 -8.22
CA VAL A 204 -9.47 -0.50 -7.84
C VAL A 204 -8.41 -0.73 -6.77
N SER A 205 -8.83 -1.16 -5.58
CA SER A 205 -7.93 -1.48 -4.47
C SER A 205 -7.91 -2.99 -4.21
N ALA A 206 -6.77 -3.49 -3.74
CA ALA A 206 -6.66 -4.86 -3.25
C ALA A 206 -7.47 -5.04 -1.94
N ALA A 207 -8.22 -6.15 -1.83
CA ALA A 207 -8.98 -6.47 -0.62
C ALA A 207 -8.11 -6.81 0.61
N GLY A 208 -6.80 -6.98 0.43
CA GLY A 208 -5.86 -7.40 1.46
C GLY A 208 -5.86 -8.91 1.72
N ASN A 209 -4.77 -9.40 2.35
CA ASN A 209 -4.52 -10.82 2.57
C ASN A 209 -4.70 -11.24 4.05
N TYR A 210 -5.74 -10.69 4.70
CA TYR A 210 -5.95 -10.79 6.15
C TYR A 210 -7.16 -11.61 6.57
N GLY A 211 -7.89 -12.24 5.64
CA GLY A 211 -9.13 -12.96 5.95
C GLY A 211 -8.97 -14.08 6.99
N SER A 212 -7.82 -14.77 7.03
CA SER A 212 -7.49 -15.78 8.05
C SER A 212 -6.73 -15.22 9.27
N LYS A 213 -6.56 -13.90 9.33
CA LYS A 213 -5.82 -13.16 10.35
C LYS A 213 -6.70 -12.11 11.06
N ALA A 214 -8.01 -12.31 11.04
CA ALA A 214 -9.00 -11.42 11.62
C ALA A 214 -9.99 -12.19 12.50
N TYR A 215 -10.67 -11.46 13.38
CA TYR A 215 -11.81 -11.93 14.16
C TYR A 215 -12.88 -10.85 14.12
N GLU A 216 -14.11 -11.23 13.82
CA GLU A 216 -15.27 -10.34 13.79
C GLU A 216 -16.44 -11.02 14.49
N SER A 217 -17.14 -10.27 15.35
CA SER A 217 -18.39 -10.70 15.98
C SER A 217 -19.13 -9.50 16.55
N THR A 218 -20.46 -9.59 16.65
CA THR A 218 -21.25 -8.68 17.50
C THR A 218 -20.74 -8.69 18.93
N PHE A 219 -20.64 -7.53 19.57
CA PHE A 219 -20.18 -7.42 20.95
C PHE A 219 -21.08 -8.23 21.91
N VAL A 220 -20.46 -9.08 22.72
CA VAL A 220 -21.11 -9.86 23.77
C VAL A 220 -20.50 -9.45 25.11
N PRO A 221 -21.25 -8.77 26.00
CA PRO A 221 -20.68 -8.24 27.23
C PRO A 221 -20.38 -9.36 28.23
N GLY A 222 -19.18 -9.30 28.80
CA GLY A 222 -18.72 -10.12 29.92
C GLY A 222 -18.06 -9.26 31.00
N ALA A 223 -17.84 -9.87 32.17
CA ALA A 223 -17.14 -9.21 33.26
C ALA A 223 -15.71 -8.83 32.83
N ALA A 224 -15.31 -7.58 33.08
CA ALA A 224 -13.95 -7.14 32.80
C ALA A 224 -12.91 -7.94 33.62
N PRO A 225 -11.71 -8.20 33.07
CA PRO A 225 -10.61 -8.77 33.83
C PRO A 225 -10.24 -7.95 35.07
N ALA A 226 -9.66 -8.61 36.07
CA ALA A 226 -9.20 -7.93 37.29
C ALA A 226 -8.28 -6.75 36.96
N GLY A 227 -8.57 -5.58 37.53
CA GLY A 227 -7.82 -4.33 37.29
C GLY A 227 -8.33 -3.48 36.12
N MET A 228 -9.36 -3.93 35.39
CA MET A 228 -10.05 -3.14 34.36
C MET A 228 -11.47 -2.79 34.80
N THR A 229 -12.00 -1.67 34.28
CA THR A 229 -13.40 -1.26 34.47
C THR A 229 -14.17 -1.37 33.16
N GLY A 230 -15.49 -1.50 33.22
CA GLY A 230 -16.34 -1.67 32.04
C GLY A 230 -16.70 -3.13 31.73
N GLN A 231 -16.96 -3.41 30.46
CA GLN A 231 -17.31 -4.75 29.95
C GLN A 231 -16.26 -5.22 28.96
N ALA A 232 -15.94 -6.51 29.00
CA ALA A 232 -15.07 -7.15 28.01
C ALA A 232 -15.90 -7.95 27.00
N HIS A 233 -15.40 -8.08 25.78
CA HIS A 233 -16.04 -8.94 24.78
C HIS A 233 -15.83 -10.42 25.12
N VAL A 234 -16.87 -11.23 24.97
CA VAL A 234 -16.81 -12.70 25.12
C VAL A 234 -16.50 -13.33 23.77
N PHE A 235 -15.26 -13.79 23.57
CA PHE A 235 -14.78 -14.34 22.30
C PHE A 235 -15.29 -15.78 22.00
N GLY A 236 -15.74 -16.51 23.03
CA GLY A 236 -16.30 -17.85 22.92
C GLY A 236 -16.27 -18.63 24.25
N SER A 237 -17.24 -19.55 24.46
CA SER A 237 -17.34 -20.39 25.67
C SER A 237 -17.26 -19.61 27.00
N GLY A 238 -17.84 -18.40 27.03
CA GLY A 238 -17.82 -17.51 28.20
C GLY A 238 -16.45 -16.92 28.53
N LYS A 239 -15.47 -17.01 27.63
CA LYS A 239 -14.10 -16.50 27.85
C LYS A 239 -13.96 -15.08 27.29
N VAL A 240 -13.44 -14.18 28.14
CA VAL A 240 -13.13 -12.78 27.80
C VAL A 240 -11.70 -12.58 27.28
N PHE A 241 -10.98 -13.68 27.06
CA PHE A 241 -9.63 -13.69 26.48
C PHE A 241 -9.64 -14.49 25.19
N GLN A 242 -9.02 -13.94 24.15
CA GLN A 242 -8.77 -14.66 22.90
C GLN A 242 -7.38 -15.27 22.92
N LYS A 243 -7.28 -16.57 22.62
CA LYS A 243 -5.98 -17.25 22.49
C LYS A 243 -5.43 -17.05 21.09
N LEU A 244 -4.24 -16.47 21.00
CA LEU A 244 -3.50 -16.31 19.75
C LEU A 244 -2.28 -17.21 19.75
N SER A 245 -1.96 -17.81 18.60
CA SER A 245 -0.69 -18.53 18.38
C SER A 245 0.12 -17.73 17.38
N LEU A 246 1.26 -17.22 17.84
CA LEU A 246 2.11 -16.31 17.08
C LEU A 246 3.53 -16.88 17.04
N ALA A 247 4.19 -16.76 15.90
CA ALA A 247 5.62 -17.00 15.81
C ALA A 247 6.39 -15.87 16.53
N PRO A 248 7.71 -16.03 16.80
CA PRO A 248 8.52 -14.91 17.24
C PRO A 248 8.49 -13.77 16.21
N GLY A 249 8.14 -12.56 16.64
CA GLY A 249 8.03 -11.42 15.74
C GLY A 249 7.38 -10.21 16.37
N ASN A 250 7.21 -9.17 15.55
CA ASN A 250 6.49 -7.96 15.91
C ASN A 250 5.10 -8.00 15.28
N TYR A 251 4.08 -7.73 16.08
CA TYR A 251 2.69 -7.78 15.64
C TYR A 251 2.04 -6.43 15.90
N THR A 252 1.29 -5.96 14.91
CA THR A 252 0.32 -4.88 15.11
C THR A 252 -1.05 -5.51 15.20
N ILE A 253 -1.71 -5.33 16.34
CA ILE A 253 -3.10 -5.74 16.54
C ILE A 253 -3.92 -4.46 16.47
N VAL A 254 -4.90 -4.44 15.58
CA VAL A 254 -5.87 -3.35 15.46
C VAL A 254 -7.21 -3.87 15.95
N LEU A 255 -7.86 -3.08 16.81
CA LEU A 255 -9.20 -3.33 17.28
C LEU A 255 -10.04 -2.10 16.95
N GLN A 256 -11.20 -2.32 16.32
CA GLN A 256 -12.19 -1.29 16.04
C GLN A 256 -13.57 -1.88 16.33
N TRP A 257 -14.52 -1.00 16.60
CA TRP A 257 -15.93 -1.34 16.83
C TRP A 257 -16.79 -0.19 16.31
N ASP A 258 -18.06 -0.49 16.09
CA ASP A 258 -19.10 0.48 15.78
C ASP A 258 -20.12 0.44 16.93
N ASP A 259 -20.56 1.61 17.38
CA ASP A 259 -21.46 1.80 18.54
C ASP A 259 -22.89 2.15 18.07
#